data_AF-Q60289-F1
#
_entry.id   AF-Q60289-F1
#
_cell.length_a   1.000
_cell.length_b   1.000
_cell.length_c   1.000
_cell.angle_alpha   90.00
_cell.angle_beta   90.00
_cell.angle_gamma   90.00
#
_symmetry.space_group_name_H-M   'P 1'
#
loop_
_entity.id
_entity.type
_entity.pdbx_description
1 polymer ?
#
loop_
_entity_poly.entity_id
_entity_poly.type
_entity_poly.pdbx_seq_one_letter_code
_entity_poly.pdbx_strand_id
1 'polypeptide(L)'
;MGKELDNRTLDFYFEKYGKKKTSTEPSYKDIIEYITALISENLEDYQSQHTKLINIILNLVYPIKYFPHHLYDLGYRPKKGSTLGVRIVLDGIYYTKNGNPAEITPDVILVNDNDTHVLIFECKSKSIKKEQLEKYLKLKENLHVIINKGYISVTKNPRLYKSDVSYMSFDDLTTHPVLKDTEDIQILKVSPGEISLERGNYENQKLNKIFPITWGEKEKPSYDLLICDAENDKEGSLFKILILRELVSMALSGHDEPEVGMVFSKKIILPKGEYSLESLKEDDFKEIENIIQKLCKKKCIIDKENKLLRVDKDIVILPENKPLNANVLKLIDALNISINMDSLVEKEFTVGTIMDALYRSTSISIIDYFYKDYKNIVSKRIEETLKLFSNRNLKGYLKKVSRKWRIKVIKDKRMARKFKESCKEEIGAIKSWQTTLD
;
A
#
# COMPACT_ATOMS: atom_id res chain seq x y z
N MET A 1 -18.76 29.84 -12.69
CA MET A 1 -19.94 29.11 -13.21
C MET A 1 -19.93 27.73 -12.58
N GLY A 2 -20.87 27.50 -11.67
CA GLY A 2 -20.90 26.33 -10.79
C GLY A 2 -21.07 25.06 -11.58
N LYS A 3 -20.12 24.12 -11.43
CA LYS A 3 -20.41 22.72 -11.69
C LYS A 3 -21.19 22.23 -10.48
N GLU A 4 -22.52 22.16 -10.64
CA GLU A 4 -23.33 21.21 -9.89
C GLU A 4 -22.62 19.85 -10.01
N LEU A 5 -21.90 19.47 -8.97
CA LEU A 5 -21.37 18.13 -8.84
C LEU A 5 -22.57 17.21 -8.81
N ASP A 6 -22.66 16.41 -9.86
CA ASP A 6 -23.81 15.68 -10.31
C ASP A 6 -24.37 14.78 -9.20
N ASN A 7 -25.53 15.17 -8.64
CA ASN A 7 -26.34 14.32 -7.77
C ASN A 7 -26.71 12.99 -8.45
N ARG A 8 -26.57 12.86 -9.79
CA ARG A 8 -26.86 11.62 -10.51
C ARG A 8 -25.87 10.49 -10.23
N THR A 9 -24.62 10.75 -9.82
CA THR A 9 -23.71 9.64 -9.49
C THR A 9 -24.13 8.99 -8.17
N LEU A 10 -24.49 9.78 -7.15
CA LEU A 10 -25.03 9.25 -5.89
C LEU A 10 -26.40 8.57 -6.07
N ASP A 11 -27.27 9.14 -6.90
CA ASP A 11 -28.57 8.53 -7.23
C ASP A 11 -28.39 7.24 -8.06
N PHE A 12 -27.40 7.15 -8.94
CA PHE A 12 -27.12 5.95 -9.74
C PHE A 12 -26.68 4.76 -8.88
N TYR A 13 -25.90 4.97 -7.83
CA TYR A 13 -25.54 3.87 -6.91
C TYR A 13 -26.69 3.48 -5.99
N PHE A 14 -27.53 4.45 -5.59
CA PHE A 14 -28.79 4.14 -4.92
C PHE A 14 -29.79 3.44 -5.80
N GLU A 15 -29.82 3.64 -7.12
CA GLU A 15 -30.68 2.89 -8.06
C GLU A 15 -30.10 1.53 -8.47
N LYS A 16 -28.76 1.40 -8.57
CA LYS A 16 -28.09 0.17 -8.98
C LYS A 16 -27.96 -0.85 -7.85
N TYR A 17 -27.78 -0.39 -6.61
CA TYR A 17 -27.63 -1.26 -5.43
C TYR A 17 -28.76 -1.09 -4.40
N GLY A 18 -29.58 -0.04 -4.51
CA GLY A 18 -30.83 0.12 -3.79
C GLY A 18 -32.03 -0.07 -4.72
N LYS A 19 -32.85 -1.08 -4.46
CA LYS A 19 -34.15 -1.15 -5.15
C LYS A 19 -35.04 0.03 -4.73
N LYS A 20 -35.65 0.65 -5.75
CA LYS A 20 -36.94 1.37 -5.80
C LYS A 20 -37.68 1.55 -4.47
N LYS A 21 -37.98 2.81 -4.14
CA LYS A 21 -39.17 3.31 -3.43
C LYS A 21 -39.98 2.25 -2.67
N THR A 22 -39.40 1.68 -1.62
CA THR A 22 -40.11 1.06 -0.51
C THR A 22 -39.29 1.37 0.74
N SER A 23 -39.95 1.87 1.78
CA SER A 23 -39.33 2.40 3.00
C SER A 23 -38.69 1.30 3.86
N THR A 24 -37.61 0.68 3.38
CA THR A 24 -36.85 -0.29 4.16
C THR A 24 -35.48 0.30 4.46
N GLU A 25 -35.22 0.47 5.75
CA GLU A 25 -33.95 1.01 6.24
C GLU A 25 -32.76 0.20 5.69
N PRO A 26 -31.63 0.84 5.34
CA PRO A 26 -30.47 0.15 4.78
C PRO A 26 -29.98 -0.98 5.70
N SER A 27 -29.63 -2.10 5.08
CA SER A 27 -29.04 -3.27 5.71
C SER A 27 -27.59 -2.98 6.14
N TYR A 28 -27.05 -3.81 7.03
CA TYR A 28 -25.65 -3.71 7.47
C TYR A 28 -24.68 -3.85 6.29
N LYS A 29 -25.00 -4.76 5.37
CA LYS A 29 -24.24 -5.00 4.14
C LYS A 29 -24.25 -3.76 3.24
N ASP A 30 -25.40 -3.11 3.09
CA ASP A 30 -25.56 -1.90 2.27
C ASP A 30 -24.66 -0.75 2.78
N ILE A 31 -24.46 -0.67 4.10
CA ILE A 31 -23.59 0.33 4.71
C ILE A 31 -22.11 0.07 4.37
N ILE A 32 -21.68 -1.20 4.41
CA ILE A 32 -20.31 -1.61 4.05
C ILE A 32 -20.06 -1.35 2.56
N GLU A 33 -21.01 -1.75 1.71
CA GLU A 33 -20.92 -1.57 0.26
C GLU A 33 -20.87 -0.08 -0.10
N TYR A 34 -21.70 0.75 0.53
CA TYR A 34 -21.68 2.20 0.33
C TYR A 34 -20.32 2.82 0.67
N ILE A 35 -19.74 2.47 1.83
CA ILE A 35 -18.42 2.99 2.21
C ILE A 35 -17.35 2.50 1.23
N THR A 36 -17.45 1.27 0.75
CA THR A 36 -16.49 0.71 -0.22
C THR A 36 -16.62 1.38 -1.60
N ALA A 37 -17.84 1.63 -2.07
CA ALA A 37 -18.11 2.31 -3.33
C ALA A 37 -17.58 3.75 -3.33
N LEU A 38 -17.80 4.49 -2.24
CA LEU A 38 -17.25 5.83 -2.00
C LEU A 38 -15.72 5.91 -2.14
N ILE A 39 -15.03 4.80 -1.89
CA ILE A 39 -13.57 4.69 -1.92
C ILE A 39 -13.08 4.24 -3.30
N SER A 40 -13.93 3.57 -4.07
CA SER A 40 -13.58 2.98 -5.36
C SER A 40 -13.90 3.90 -6.54
N GLU A 41 -14.78 4.88 -6.37
CA GLU A 41 -15.11 5.83 -7.42
C GLU A 41 -13.98 6.84 -7.65
N ASN A 42 -13.47 6.82 -8.89
CA ASN A 42 -12.52 7.79 -9.44
C ASN A 42 -11.20 7.94 -8.68
N LEU A 43 -10.60 6.83 -8.21
CA LEU A 43 -9.24 6.83 -7.64
C LEU A 43 -8.23 7.61 -8.52
N GLU A 44 -8.35 7.47 -9.84
CA GLU A 44 -7.55 8.19 -10.83
C GLU A 44 -7.69 9.73 -10.72
N ASP A 45 -8.88 10.25 -10.39
CA ASP A 45 -9.11 11.70 -10.25
C ASP A 45 -8.39 12.27 -9.03
N TYR A 46 -8.04 11.42 -8.06
CA TYR A 46 -7.25 11.80 -6.88
C TYR A 46 -5.74 11.72 -7.13
N GLN A 47 -5.30 11.13 -8.23
CA GLN A 47 -3.89 11.03 -8.58
C GLN A 47 -3.40 12.30 -9.26
N SER A 48 -2.24 12.77 -8.82
CA SER A 48 -1.45 13.76 -9.50
C SER A 48 -1.01 13.25 -10.87
N GLN A 49 -0.75 14.19 -11.78
CA GLN A 49 -0.16 13.87 -13.08
C GLN A 49 1.15 13.07 -12.93
N HIS A 50 1.94 13.37 -11.90
CA HIS A 50 3.20 12.68 -11.62
C HIS A 50 2.99 11.19 -11.33
N THR A 51 2.08 10.84 -10.42
CA THR A 51 1.74 9.44 -10.11
C THR A 51 1.16 8.71 -11.32
N LYS A 52 0.33 9.39 -12.14
CA LYS A 52 -0.18 8.80 -13.39
C LYS A 52 0.95 8.45 -14.37
N LEU A 53 1.94 9.33 -14.53
CA LEU A 53 3.11 9.07 -15.39
C LEU A 53 3.93 7.88 -14.87
N ILE A 54 4.17 7.79 -13.56
CA ILE A 54 4.84 6.63 -12.96
C ILE A 54 4.06 5.35 -13.23
N ASN A 55 2.74 5.36 -13.02
CA ASN A 55 1.88 4.22 -13.31
C ASN A 55 1.99 3.77 -14.77
N ILE A 56 2.00 4.70 -15.73
CA ILE A 56 2.20 4.37 -17.15
C ILE A 56 3.51 3.62 -17.36
N ILE A 57 4.63 4.09 -16.79
CA ILE A 57 5.93 3.41 -16.89
C ILE A 57 5.87 2.01 -16.27
N LEU A 58 5.24 1.88 -15.09
CA LEU A 58 5.08 0.60 -14.42
C LEU A 58 4.26 -0.39 -15.25
N ASN A 59 3.20 0.08 -15.92
CA ASN A 59 2.42 -0.77 -16.82
C ASN A 59 3.25 -1.28 -18.01
N LEU A 60 4.25 -0.52 -18.49
CA LEU A 60 5.14 -0.99 -19.56
C LEU A 60 6.07 -2.13 -19.15
N VAL A 61 6.31 -2.31 -17.84
CA VAL A 61 7.17 -3.36 -17.27
C VAL A 61 6.42 -4.48 -16.55
N TYR A 62 5.11 -4.36 -16.40
CA TYR A 62 4.23 -5.42 -15.91
C TYR A 62 3.35 -5.91 -17.05
N PRO A 63 3.29 -7.24 -17.33
CA PRO A 63 2.42 -7.78 -18.36
C PRO A 63 0.94 -7.75 -17.90
N ILE A 64 0.39 -6.54 -17.79
CA ILE A 64 -1.01 -6.30 -17.45
C ILE A 64 -1.86 -6.63 -18.67
N LYS A 65 -2.95 -7.35 -18.41
CA LYS A 65 -3.85 -7.78 -19.46
C LYS A 65 -4.35 -6.56 -20.25
N TYR A 66 -4.17 -6.61 -21.57
CA TYR A 66 -4.61 -5.61 -22.53
C TYR A 66 -3.85 -4.27 -22.52
N PHE A 67 -2.77 -4.09 -21.75
CA PHE A 67 -1.92 -2.90 -21.89
C PHE A 67 -0.57 -3.28 -22.54
N PRO A 68 0.03 -2.43 -23.40
CA PRO A 68 1.34 -2.70 -23.96
C PRO A 68 2.43 -2.84 -22.89
N HIS A 69 3.24 -3.88 -22.97
CA HIS A 69 4.31 -4.17 -22.02
C HIS A 69 5.69 -4.24 -22.69
N HIS A 70 5.96 -3.32 -23.62
CA HIS A 70 7.17 -3.34 -24.45
C HIS A 70 8.48 -3.32 -23.66
N LEU A 71 8.54 -2.62 -22.52
CA LEU A 71 9.73 -2.61 -21.67
C LEU A 71 9.95 -3.97 -21.00
N TYR A 72 8.86 -4.64 -20.61
CA TYR A 72 8.92 -6.04 -20.15
C TYR A 72 9.48 -6.96 -21.24
N ASP A 73 8.99 -6.85 -22.47
CA ASP A 73 9.45 -7.73 -23.56
C ASP A 73 10.93 -7.53 -23.90
N LEU A 74 11.41 -6.30 -23.78
CA LEU A 74 12.82 -5.97 -23.98
C LEU A 74 13.74 -6.39 -22.83
N GLY A 75 13.20 -6.85 -21.70
CA GLY A 75 13.98 -7.32 -20.56
C GLY A 75 14.22 -6.28 -19.46
N TYR A 76 13.61 -5.10 -19.54
CA TYR A 76 13.65 -4.13 -18.45
C TYR A 76 12.75 -4.61 -17.31
N ARG A 77 13.32 -4.67 -16.10
CA ARG A 77 12.61 -5.13 -14.92
C ARG A 77 12.76 -4.14 -13.77
N PRO A 78 11.71 -3.93 -12.98
CA PRO A 78 11.87 -3.30 -11.68
C PRO A 78 12.70 -4.20 -10.76
N LYS A 79 13.47 -3.59 -9.87
CA LYS A 79 14.41 -4.26 -8.97
C LYS A 79 14.09 -3.91 -7.54
N LYS A 80 14.04 -4.94 -6.68
CA LYS A 80 13.64 -4.80 -5.29
C LYS A 80 14.53 -3.74 -4.62
N GLY A 81 13.92 -2.72 -4.04
CA GLY A 81 14.62 -1.65 -3.36
C GLY A 81 15.38 -0.67 -4.26
N SER A 82 15.21 -0.68 -5.58
CA SER A 82 16.01 0.18 -6.48
C SER A 82 15.28 0.65 -7.74
N THR A 83 13.96 0.79 -7.70
CA THR A 83 13.19 1.34 -8.83
C THR A 83 12.48 2.63 -8.49
N LEU A 84 11.81 2.73 -7.35
CA LEU A 84 11.01 3.91 -7.00
C LEU A 84 11.60 4.63 -5.78
N GLY A 85 11.56 5.97 -5.79
CA GLY A 85 11.98 6.81 -4.66
C GLY A 85 13.45 6.61 -4.26
N VAL A 86 14.31 6.27 -5.21
CA VAL A 86 15.73 5.96 -4.94
C VAL A 86 16.49 7.26 -4.68
N ARG A 87 16.83 7.52 -3.42
CA ARG A 87 17.62 8.69 -3.03
C ARG A 87 19.12 8.41 -3.25
N ILE A 88 19.65 8.93 -4.34
CA ILE A 88 21.05 8.76 -4.76
C ILE A 88 21.87 9.95 -4.28
N VAL A 89 22.90 9.67 -3.48
CA VAL A 89 23.88 10.67 -3.04
C VAL A 89 25.08 10.64 -3.96
N LEU A 90 25.32 11.74 -4.67
CA LEU A 90 26.40 11.93 -5.65
C LEU A 90 27.74 12.29 -4.98
N ASP A 91 28.02 11.71 -3.82
CA ASP A 91 29.27 11.95 -3.09
C ASP A 91 30.49 11.50 -3.91
N GLY A 92 31.52 12.34 -3.96
CA GLY A 92 32.69 12.17 -4.83
C GLY A 92 32.44 12.45 -6.32
N ILE A 93 31.23 12.84 -6.72
CA ILE A 93 30.85 13.08 -8.12
C ILE A 93 30.38 14.52 -8.33
N TYR A 94 29.45 14.99 -7.50
CA TYR A 94 28.86 16.32 -7.63
C TYR A 94 28.52 16.90 -6.26
N TYR A 95 28.95 18.13 -6.02
CA TYR A 95 28.72 18.85 -4.76
C TYR A 95 27.92 20.12 -5.01
N THR A 96 27.03 20.42 -4.08
CA THR A 96 26.28 21.67 -4.06
C THR A 96 27.18 22.86 -3.75
N LYS A 97 26.70 24.09 -3.98
CA LYS A 97 27.43 25.33 -3.65
C LYS A 97 27.88 25.41 -2.18
N ASN A 98 27.20 24.70 -1.28
CA ASN A 98 27.51 24.69 0.15
C ASN A 98 28.51 23.58 0.53
N GLY A 99 29.11 22.89 -0.45
CA GLY A 99 30.09 21.82 -0.21
C GLY A 99 29.48 20.46 0.18
N ASN A 100 28.15 20.37 0.30
CA ASN A 100 27.48 19.09 0.58
C ASN A 100 27.32 18.26 -0.69
N PRO A 101 27.46 16.93 -0.63
CA PRO A 101 27.14 16.05 -1.76
C PRO A 101 25.75 16.35 -2.32
N ALA A 102 25.65 16.46 -3.64
CA ALA A 102 24.36 16.62 -4.28
C ALA A 102 23.54 15.33 -4.14
N GLU A 103 22.24 15.48 -3.95
CA GLU A 103 21.29 14.37 -3.95
C GLU A 103 20.35 14.48 -5.15
N ILE A 104 20.00 13.33 -5.72
CA ILE A 104 19.00 13.17 -6.78
C ILE A 104 18.08 11.99 -6.45
N THR A 105 16.79 12.14 -6.74
CA THR A 105 15.78 11.10 -6.53
C THR A 105 15.05 10.87 -7.83
N PRO A 106 15.51 9.93 -8.69
CA PRO A 106 14.77 9.58 -9.89
C PRO A 106 13.43 8.94 -9.55
N ASP A 107 12.44 9.20 -10.41
CA ASP A 107 11.08 8.69 -10.20
C ASP A 107 11.01 7.20 -10.45
N VAL A 108 11.61 6.74 -11.55
CA VAL A 108 11.68 5.32 -11.91
C VAL A 108 13.06 4.94 -12.42
N ILE A 109 13.64 3.87 -11.88
CA ILE A 109 14.86 3.23 -12.36
C ILE A 109 14.55 1.79 -12.79
N LEU A 110 14.76 1.49 -14.06
CA LEU A 110 14.55 0.15 -14.63
C LEU A 110 15.87 -0.43 -15.11
N VAL A 111 16.08 -1.71 -14.82
CA VAL A 111 17.33 -2.40 -15.14
C VAL A 111 17.07 -3.50 -16.15
N ASN A 112 17.90 -3.55 -17.19
CA ASN A 112 18.01 -4.68 -18.11
C ASN A 112 19.39 -5.31 -17.95
N ASP A 113 19.46 -6.39 -17.17
CA ASP A 113 20.71 -7.11 -16.94
C ASP A 113 21.22 -7.79 -18.21
N ASN A 114 20.33 -8.20 -19.13
CA ASN A 114 20.72 -8.91 -20.35
C ASN A 114 21.52 -7.99 -21.27
N ASP A 115 20.99 -6.80 -21.53
CA ASP A 115 21.62 -5.79 -22.39
C ASP A 115 22.56 -4.84 -21.60
N THR A 116 22.78 -5.08 -20.29
CA THR A 116 23.59 -4.21 -19.39
C THR A 116 23.20 -2.74 -19.53
N HIS A 117 21.92 -2.45 -19.34
CA HIS A 117 21.37 -1.10 -19.55
C HIS A 117 20.46 -0.69 -18.39
N VAL A 118 20.53 0.58 -18.02
CA VAL A 118 19.65 1.21 -17.01
C VAL A 118 18.85 2.32 -17.67
N LEU A 119 17.54 2.33 -17.46
CA LEU A 119 16.68 3.45 -17.80
C LEU A 119 16.34 4.22 -16.53
N ILE A 120 16.49 5.54 -16.61
CA ILE A 120 16.22 6.45 -15.50
C ILE A 120 15.18 7.44 -15.98
N PHE A 121 14.01 7.45 -15.35
CA PHE A 121 12.91 8.33 -15.72
C PHE A 121 12.73 9.44 -14.68
N GLU A 122 12.47 10.63 -15.21
CA GLU A 122 11.97 11.78 -14.46
C GLU A 122 10.61 12.19 -15.05
N CYS A 123 9.56 12.08 -14.25
CA CYS A 123 8.20 12.43 -14.59
C CYS A 123 7.95 13.91 -14.21
N LYS A 124 7.67 14.77 -15.19
CA LYS A 124 7.42 16.21 -14.95
C LYS A 124 6.08 16.63 -15.53
N SER A 125 5.53 17.72 -14.98
CA SER A 125 4.53 18.53 -15.67
C SER A 125 5.25 19.55 -16.57
N LYS A 126 5.79 20.63 -15.99
CA LYS A 126 6.46 21.73 -16.73
C LYS A 126 7.73 22.27 -16.11
N SER A 127 7.93 22.11 -14.80
CA SER A 127 9.02 22.77 -14.09
C SER A 127 10.28 21.90 -14.06
N ILE A 128 11.28 22.28 -14.87
CA ILE A 128 12.59 21.63 -14.88
C ILE A 128 13.66 22.63 -14.44
N LYS A 129 14.43 22.26 -13.43
CA LYS A 129 15.54 23.07 -12.91
C LYS A 129 16.85 22.66 -13.57
N LYS A 130 17.68 23.64 -13.94
CA LYS A 130 19.02 23.39 -14.52
C LYS A 130 19.91 22.50 -13.64
N GLU A 131 19.91 22.76 -12.33
CA GLU A 131 20.65 21.96 -11.36
C GLU A 131 20.22 20.47 -11.37
N GLN A 132 18.94 20.19 -11.62
CA GLN A 132 18.44 18.82 -11.69
C GLN A 132 18.97 18.10 -12.95
N LEU A 133 18.97 18.79 -14.09
CA LEU A 133 19.57 18.26 -15.32
C LEU A 133 21.06 17.97 -15.15
N GLU A 134 21.82 18.89 -14.56
CA GLU A 134 23.25 18.70 -14.29
C GLU A 134 23.51 17.45 -13.42
N LYS A 135 22.69 17.22 -12.39
CA LYS A 135 22.78 16.00 -11.57
C LYS A 135 22.52 14.73 -12.39
N TYR A 136 21.54 14.75 -13.29
CA TYR A 136 21.25 13.60 -14.16
C TYR A 136 22.37 13.30 -15.15
N LEU A 137 22.97 14.34 -15.74
CA LEU A 137 24.14 14.18 -16.62
C LEU A 137 25.31 13.58 -15.84
N LYS A 138 25.59 14.07 -14.63
CA LYS A 138 26.63 13.52 -13.76
C LYS A 138 26.34 12.08 -13.33
N LEU A 139 25.08 11.75 -13.06
CA LEU A 139 24.64 10.39 -12.76
C LEU A 139 24.92 9.45 -13.94
N LYS A 140 24.56 9.83 -15.17
CA LYS A 140 24.80 9.08 -16.40
C LYS A 140 26.30 8.82 -16.62
N GLU A 141 27.12 9.86 -16.52
CA GLU A 141 28.59 9.77 -16.66
C GLU A 141 29.23 8.84 -15.63
N ASN A 142 28.64 8.72 -14.43
CA ASN A 142 29.24 8.03 -13.28
C ASN A 142 28.43 6.80 -12.82
N LEU A 143 27.60 6.23 -13.70
CA LEU A 143 26.65 5.16 -13.35
C LEU A 143 27.30 4.00 -12.58
N HIS A 144 28.48 3.55 -13.02
CA HIS A 144 29.19 2.44 -12.38
C HIS A 144 29.52 2.71 -10.89
N VAL A 145 29.83 3.96 -10.54
CA VAL A 145 30.08 4.37 -9.14
C VAL A 145 28.78 4.26 -8.33
N ILE A 146 27.66 4.68 -8.92
CA ILE A 146 26.34 4.66 -8.29
C ILE A 146 25.87 3.22 -8.04
N ILE A 147 26.05 2.36 -9.03
CA ILE A 147 25.79 0.92 -8.91
C ILE A 147 26.67 0.30 -7.82
N ASN A 148 27.98 0.60 -7.81
CA ASN A 148 28.91 0.07 -6.80
C ASN A 148 28.55 0.50 -5.37
N LYS A 149 27.95 1.67 -5.19
CA LYS A 149 27.42 2.13 -3.89
C LYS A 149 26.14 1.39 -3.47
N GLY A 150 25.57 0.55 -4.32
CA GLY A 150 24.39 -0.26 -4.04
C GLY A 150 23.06 0.47 -4.17
N TYR A 151 23.02 1.63 -4.84
CA TYR A 151 21.76 2.34 -5.11
C TYR A 151 20.92 1.65 -6.17
N ILE A 152 21.57 1.01 -7.15
CA ILE A 152 20.92 0.30 -8.26
C ILE A 152 21.36 -1.16 -8.22
N SER A 153 20.40 -2.06 -8.03
CA SER A 153 20.68 -3.50 -7.96
C SER A 153 20.88 -4.08 -9.35
N VAL A 154 22.08 -4.58 -9.63
CA VAL A 154 22.43 -5.23 -10.89
C VAL A 154 23.08 -6.59 -10.64
N THR A 155 23.09 -7.46 -11.65
CA THR A 155 23.66 -8.81 -11.55
C THR A 155 25.02 -8.97 -12.23
N LYS A 156 25.34 -8.10 -13.21
CA LYS A 156 26.61 -8.14 -13.95
C LYS A 156 27.58 -7.07 -13.45
N ASN A 157 28.79 -7.07 -14.01
CA ASN A 157 29.82 -6.08 -13.69
C ASN A 157 29.29 -4.64 -13.89
N PRO A 158 29.28 -3.79 -12.85
CA PRO A 158 28.80 -2.41 -12.90
C PRO A 158 29.39 -1.54 -14.01
N ARG A 159 30.65 -1.80 -14.42
CA ARG A 159 31.33 -1.03 -15.47
C ARG A 159 30.80 -1.30 -16.89
N LEU A 160 30.03 -2.38 -17.08
CA LEU A 160 29.43 -2.71 -18.37
C LEU A 160 28.10 -1.98 -18.59
N TYR A 161 27.50 -1.47 -17.51
CA TYR A 161 26.20 -0.84 -17.61
C TYR A 161 26.31 0.54 -18.24
N LYS A 162 25.44 0.77 -19.21
CA LYS A 162 25.16 2.10 -19.75
C LYS A 162 23.81 2.58 -19.23
N SER A 163 23.55 3.88 -19.33
CA SER A 163 22.26 4.44 -18.92
C SER A 163 21.77 5.53 -19.83
N ASP A 164 20.46 5.56 -20.01
CA ASP A 164 19.73 6.68 -20.58
C ASP A 164 18.87 7.35 -19.50
N VAL A 165 18.73 8.66 -19.62
CA VAL A 165 17.87 9.48 -18.76
C VAL A 165 16.77 10.08 -19.62
N SER A 166 15.54 9.77 -19.26
CA SER A 166 14.35 10.21 -19.99
C SER A 166 13.50 11.12 -19.13
N TYR A 167 13.13 12.27 -19.67
CA TYR A 167 12.04 13.09 -19.13
C TYR A 167 10.73 12.64 -19.75
N MET A 168 9.74 12.31 -18.93
CA MET A 168 8.39 11.96 -19.38
C MET A 168 7.38 13.00 -18.88
N SER A 169 6.54 13.53 -19.77
CA SER A 169 5.52 14.52 -19.44
C SER A 169 4.26 14.37 -20.29
N PHE A 170 3.13 14.89 -19.80
CA PHE A 170 1.94 15.12 -20.63
C PHE A 170 2.10 16.33 -21.57
N ASP A 171 2.99 17.26 -21.22
CA ASP A 171 3.32 18.43 -22.03
C ASP A 171 4.53 18.14 -22.94
N ASP A 172 4.61 18.84 -24.06
CA ASP A 172 5.81 18.81 -24.90
C ASP A 172 6.94 19.64 -24.26
N LEU A 173 8.05 18.97 -23.95
CA LEU A 173 9.22 19.58 -23.30
C LEU A 173 10.37 19.89 -24.25
N THR A 174 10.24 19.63 -25.56
CA THR A 174 11.31 19.78 -26.56
C THR A 174 11.88 21.20 -26.64
N THR A 175 11.02 22.20 -26.43
CA THR A 175 11.37 23.62 -26.45
C THR A 175 11.71 24.19 -25.07
N HIS A 176 11.69 23.36 -24.02
CA HIS A 176 11.92 23.84 -22.65
C HIS A 176 13.33 24.44 -22.51
N PRO A 177 13.50 25.68 -21.98
CA PRO A 177 14.78 26.40 -21.99
C PRO A 177 15.97 25.67 -21.34
N VAL A 178 15.69 24.79 -20.37
CA VAL A 178 16.72 23.97 -19.70
C VAL A 178 17.11 22.75 -20.52
N LEU A 179 16.20 22.18 -21.31
CA LEU A 179 16.44 20.94 -22.04
C LEU A 179 16.82 21.16 -23.50
N LYS A 180 16.41 22.27 -24.12
CA LYS A 180 16.52 22.53 -25.56
C LYS A 180 17.91 22.25 -26.17
N ASP A 181 18.97 22.47 -25.39
CA ASP A 181 20.36 22.36 -25.85
C ASP A 181 21.05 21.05 -25.39
N THR A 182 20.28 20.02 -24.99
CA THR A 182 20.82 18.74 -24.49
C THR A 182 20.36 17.56 -25.35
N GLU A 183 21.29 16.97 -26.10
CA GLU A 183 21.03 15.82 -26.98
C GLU A 183 21.07 14.47 -26.25
N ASP A 184 21.79 14.39 -25.12
CA ASP A 184 22.00 13.15 -24.34
C ASP A 184 20.81 12.70 -23.47
N ILE A 185 19.69 13.41 -23.57
CA ILE A 185 18.48 13.22 -22.77
C ILE A 185 17.30 12.97 -23.69
N GLN A 186 16.57 11.88 -23.44
CA GLN A 186 15.37 11.56 -24.18
C GLN A 186 14.17 12.31 -23.62
N ILE A 187 13.33 12.84 -24.51
CA ILE A 187 12.06 13.48 -24.14
C ILE A 187 10.92 12.62 -24.64
N LEU A 188 10.14 12.12 -23.69
CA LEU A 188 8.93 11.37 -23.93
C LEU A 188 7.71 12.24 -23.64
N LYS A 189 6.76 12.24 -24.58
CA LYS A 189 5.46 12.89 -24.40
C LYS A 189 4.38 11.83 -24.30
N VAL A 190 3.48 12.03 -23.35
CA VAL A 190 2.30 11.18 -23.14
C VAL A 190 1.08 11.93 -23.63
N SER A 191 0.41 11.34 -24.62
CA SER A 191 -0.87 11.80 -25.14
C SER A 191 -1.94 10.74 -24.87
N PRO A 192 -3.24 11.06 -24.96
CA PRO A 192 -4.29 10.04 -24.85
C PRO A 192 -4.07 8.92 -25.88
N GLY A 193 -3.74 7.71 -25.41
CA GLY A 193 -3.52 6.53 -26.25
C GLY A 193 -2.10 6.34 -26.77
N GLU A 194 -1.14 7.20 -26.40
CA GLU A 194 0.20 7.17 -27.00
C GLU A 194 1.32 7.67 -26.06
N ILE A 195 2.50 7.05 -26.15
CA ILE A 195 3.78 7.61 -25.71
C ILE A 195 4.68 7.78 -26.93
N SER A 196 5.09 9.01 -27.20
CA SER A 196 5.99 9.38 -28.29
C SER A 196 7.40 9.73 -27.78
N LEU A 197 8.43 9.37 -28.54
CA LEU A 197 9.80 9.86 -28.35
C LEU A 197 9.97 11.12 -29.20
N GLU A 198 9.82 12.28 -28.58
CA GLU A 198 9.85 13.58 -29.27
C GLU A 198 11.29 14.05 -29.56
N ARG A 199 12.25 13.61 -28.73
CA ARG A 199 13.66 13.99 -28.90
C ARG A 199 14.62 12.99 -28.27
N GLY A 200 15.81 12.90 -28.85
CA GLY A 200 16.91 12.05 -28.38
C GLY A 200 16.81 10.64 -28.96
N ASN A 201 17.85 9.83 -28.72
CA ASN A 201 17.88 8.42 -29.10
C ASN A 201 18.45 7.62 -27.93
N TYR A 202 17.83 6.50 -27.60
CA TYR A 202 18.34 5.56 -26.62
C TYR A 202 19.59 4.85 -27.13
N GLU A 203 20.54 4.58 -26.23
CA GLU A 203 21.75 3.81 -26.54
C GLU A 203 21.41 2.35 -26.89
N ASN A 204 20.40 1.78 -26.24
CA ASN A 204 19.84 0.50 -26.66
C ASN A 204 18.93 0.70 -27.88
N GLN A 205 19.44 0.39 -29.07
CA GLN A 205 18.70 0.57 -30.32
C GLN A 205 17.35 -0.16 -30.39
N LYS A 206 17.13 -1.22 -29.60
CA LYS A 206 15.83 -1.89 -29.53
C LYS A 206 14.75 -0.98 -28.92
N LEU A 207 15.12 -0.11 -27.99
CA LEU A 207 14.19 0.87 -27.39
C LEU A 207 13.72 1.89 -28.41
N ASN A 208 14.58 2.38 -29.29
CA ASN A 208 14.17 3.35 -30.31
C ASN A 208 13.08 2.80 -31.25
N LYS A 209 12.95 1.48 -31.36
CA LYS A 209 11.99 0.81 -32.25
C LYS A 209 10.61 0.60 -31.63
N ILE A 210 10.43 0.83 -30.33
CA ILE A 210 9.12 0.63 -29.67
C ILE A 210 8.25 1.87 -29.72
N PHE A 211 8.83 3.04 -30.05
CA PHE A 211 8.10 4.30 -30.11
C PHE A 211 7.56 4.56 -31.53
N PRO A 212 6.34 5.12 -31.67
CA PRO A 212 5.41 5.41 -30.58
C PRO A 212 4.79 4.13 -29.98
N ILE A 213 4.62 4.12 -28.66
CA ILE A 213 3.86 3.07 -27.98
C ILE A 213 2.40 3.51 -27.99
N THR A 214 1.51 2.72 -28.59
CA THR A 214 0.08 3.07 -28.71
C THR A 214 -0.81 2.04 -28.01
N TRP A 215 -1.96 2.49 -27.52
CA TRP A 215 -2.98 1.63 -26.93
C TRP A 215 -4.39 2.12 -27.26
N GLY A 216 -5.34 1.19 -27.38
CA GLY A 216 -6.74 1.49 -27.65
C GLY A 216 -7.50 2.05 -26.43
N GLU A 217 -8.73 2.53 -26.65
CA GLU A 217 -9.59 3.07 -25.57
C GLU A 217 -9.92 2.06 -24.47
N LYS A 218 -9.93 0.76 -24.80
CA LYS A 218 -10.18 -0.35 -23.86
C LYS A 218 -8.91 -0.85 -23.17
N GLU A 219 -7.76 -0.35 -23.60
CA GLU A 219 -6.41 -0.79 -23.24
C GLU A 219 -5.74 0.31 -22.39
N LYS A 220 -6.47 0.89 -21.45
CA LYS A 220 -5.94 1.99 -20.62
C LYS A 220 -4.94 1.47 -19.60
N PRO A 221 -3.92 2.27 -19.23
CA PRO A 221 -2.99 1.90 -18.17
C PRO A 221 -3.76 1.69 -16.87
N SER A 222 -3.36 0.68 -16.09
CA SER A 222 -3.85 0.52 -14.73
C SER A 222 -3.23 1.57 -13.82
N TYR A 223 -4.07 2.42 -13.25
CA TYR A 223 -3.65 3.40 -12.25
C TYR A 223 -3.68 2.83 -10.82
N ASP A 224 -3.92 1.52 -10.67
CA ASP A 224 -4.00 0.84 -9.37
C ASP A 224 -2.66 0.22 -8.94
N LEU A 225 -1.59 0.42 -9.73
CA LEU A 225 -0.24 -0.08 -9.48
C LEU A 225 0.45 0.70 -8.34
N LEU A 226 0.60 2.01 -8.52
CA LEU A 226 0.99 2.98 -7.49
C LEU A 226 -0.20 3.90 -7.27
N ILE A 227 -0.99 3.64 -6.23
CA ILE A 227 -2.25 4.36 -6.05
C ILE A 227 -2.05 5.78 -5.55
N CYS A 228 -1.08 5.99 -4.68
CA CYS A 228 -0.75 7.31 -4.20
C CYS A 228 0.71 7.39 -3.75
N ASP A 229 1.31 8.54 -4.00
CA ASP A 229 2.54 8.99 -3.40
C ASP A 229 2.28 9.45 -1.96
N ALA A 230 2.75 8.66 -1.00
CA ALA A 230 2.64 8.96 0.42
C ALA A 230 3.36 10.26 0.84
N GLU A 231 4.30 10.77 0.03
CA GLU A 231 4.98 12.05 0.26
C GLU A 231 4.17 13.25 -0.26
N ASN A 232 3.24 13.03 -1.19
CA ASN A 232 2.45 14.09 -1.80
C ASN A 232 1.20 14.41 -0.98
N ASP A 233 1.11 15.63 -0.44
CA ASP A 233 -0.05 16.05 0.36
C ASP A 233 -1.36 16.06 -0.43
N LYS A 234 -1.34 16.32 -1.75
CA LYS A 234 -2.55 16.28 -2.60
C LYS A 234 -3.12 14.86 -2.69
N GLU A 235 -2.26 13.86 -2.77
CA GLU A 235 -2.64 12.44 -2.77
C GLU A 235 -2.79 11.87 -1.35
N GLY A 236 -2.34 12.63 -0.34
CA GLY A 236 -2.53 12.31 1.07
C GLY A 236 -4.00 12.12 1.45
N SER A 237 -4.93 12.76 0.74
CA SER A 237 -6.36 12.52 0.90
C SER A 237 -6.76 11.11 0.48
N LEU A 238 -6.26 10.63 -0.67
CA LEU A 238 -6.51 9.27 -1.13
C LEU A 238 -5.95 8.24 -0.14
N PHE A 239 -4.73 8.46 0.34
CA PHE A 239 -4.10 7.61 1.34
C PHE A 239 -4.93 7.52 2.63
N LYS A 240 -5.48 8.65 3.11
CA LYS A 240 -6.37 8.69 4.27
C LYS A 240 -7.67 7.92 4.03
N ILE A 241 -8.24 8.03 2.84
CA ILE A 241 -9.46 7.31 2.43
C ILE A 241 -9.21 5.80 2.45
N LEU A 242 -8.07 5.34 1.93
CA LEU A 242 -7.70 3.92 1.96
C LEU A 242 -7.51 3.41 3.40
N ILE A 243 -6.85 4.17 4.28
CA ILE A 243 -6.74 3.80 5.70
C ILE A 243 -8.12 3.71 6.34
N LEU A 244 -9.02 4.65 6.04
CA LEU A 244 -10.38 4.64 6.55
C LEU A 244 -11.14 3.38 6.09
N ARG A 245 -10.94 2.93 4.83
CA ARG A 245 -11.48 1.66 4.33
C ARG A 245 -11.10 0.49 5.23
N GLU A 246 -9.81 0.37 5.55
CA GLU A 246 -9.29 -0.74 6.34
C GLU A 246 -9.83 -0.70 7.78
N LEU A 247 -9.96 0.49 8.36
CA LEU A 247 -10.59 0.67 9.66
C LEU A 247 -12.06 0.24 9.64
N VAL A 248 -12.80 0.61 8.61
CA VAL A 248 -14.21 0.23 8.45
C VAL A 248 -14.35 -1.28 8.32
N SER A 249 -13.49 -1.91 7.51
CA SER A 249 -13.42 -3.37 7.38
C SER A 249 -13.17 -4.04 8.74
N MET A 250 -12.17 -3.59 9.49
CA MET A 250 -11.87 -4.13 10.83
C MET A 250 -13.00 -3.93 11.83
N ALA A 251 -13.72 -2.82 11.76
CA ALA A 251 -14.82 -2.49 12.65
C ALA A 251 -16.10 -3.27 12.35
N LEU A 252 -16.29 -3.71 11.10
CA LEU A 252 -17.56 -4.25 10.62
C LEU A 252 -17.53 -5.71 10.12
N SER A 253 -16.37 -6.24 9.74
CA SER A 253 -16.27 -7.53 9.03
C SER A 253 -15.25 -8.48 9.67
N GLY A 254 -15.40 -9.78 9.39
CA GLY A 254 -14.46 -10.82 9.83
C GLY A 254 -14.55 -11.12 11.33
N HIS A 255 -15.77 -11.18 11.87
CA HIS A 255 -16.02 -11.40 13.30
C HIS A 255 -16.72 -12.73 13.60
N ASP A 256 -16.80 -13.61 12.59
CA ASP A 256 -17.43 -14.92 12.70
C ASP A 256 -16.46 -15.97 13.28
N GLU A 257 -15.16 -15.78 13.05
CA GLU A 257 -14.10 -16.67 13.51
C GLU A 257 -13.06 -15.92 14.37
N PRO A 258 -12.43 -16.59 15.35
CA PRO A 258 -11.39 -15.97 16.18
C PRO A 258 -10.14 -15.61 15.40
N GLU A 259 -9.65 -14.38 15.58
CA GLU A 259 -8.39 -13.93 14.98
C GLU A 259 -7.46 -13.25 15.99
N VAL A 260 -6.15 -13.28 15.72
CA VAL A 260 -5.16 -12.54 16.51
C VAL A 260 -5.52 -11.04 16.55
N GLY A 261 -5.44 -10.45 17.74
CA GLY A 261 -5.78 -9.05 17.99
C GLY A 261 -7.21 -8.84 18.46
N MET A 262 -8.12 -9.82 18.34
CA MET A 262 -9.47 -9.71 18.87
C MET A 262 -9.48 -9.53 20.40
N VAL A 263 -10.27 -8.59 20.89
CA VAL A 263 -10.37 -8.25 22.31
C VAL A 263 -11.77 -8.57 22.81
N PHE A 264 -11.87 -9.43 23.81
CA PHE A 264 -13.13 -9.90 24.37
C PHE A 264 -13.43 -9.22 25.72
N SER A 265 -14.70 -8.88 25.94
CA SER A 265 -15.21 -8.32 27.21
C SER A 265 -15.30 -9.36 28.31
N LYS A 266 -15.25 -10.65 27.96
CA LYS A 266 -15.21 -11.77 28.91
C LYS A 266 -13.87 -12.48 28.80
N LYS A 267 -13.43 -13.10 29.89
CA LYS A 267 -12.27 -14.00 29.92
C LYS A 267 -12.53 -15.24 29.05
N ILE A 268 -11.49 -15.73 28.37
CA ILE A 268 -11.49 -17.05 27.72
C ILE A 268 -10.87 -18.06 28.67
N ILE A 269 -11.57 -19.17 28.87
CA ILE A 269 -11.24 -20.20 29.83
C ILE A 269 -10.94 -21.48 29.05
N LEU A 270 -9.90 -22.19 29.46
CA LEU A 270 -9.73 -23.62 29.19
C LEU A 270 -10.47 -24.38 30.30
N PRO A 271 -11.62 -25.02 30.00
CA PRO A 271 -12.39 -25.74 31.00
C PRO A 271 -11.61 -26.90 31.62
N LYS A 272 -11.93 -27.24 32.86
CA LYS A 272 -11.55 -28.52 33.45
C LYS A 272 -11.99 -29.67 32.54
N GLY A 273 -11.11 -30.63 32.29
CA GLY A 273 -11.43 -31.78 31.45
C GLY A 273 -10.20 -32.51 30.94
N GLU A 274 -10.47 -33.51 30.10
CA GLU A 274 -9.45 -34.22 29.33
C GLU A 274 -9.60 -33.84 27.85
N TYR A 275 -8.48 -33.59 27.19
CA TYR A 275 -8.43 -33.21 25.78
C TYR A 275 -7.48 -34.15 25.03
N SER A 276 -7.95 -34.74 23.94
CA SER A 276 -7.10 -35.52 23.04
C SER A 276 -6.26 -34.58 22.17
N LEU A 277 -4.97 -34.88 22.09
CA LEU A 277 -3.98 -34.23 21.22
C LEU A 277 -3.51 -35.18 20.10
N GLU A 278 -4.16 -36.34 19.92
CA GLU A 278 -3.74 -37.37 18.96
C GLU A 278 -3.75 -36.87 17.50
N SER A 279 -4.63 -35.92 17.18
CA SER A 279 -4.75 -35.33 15.84
C SER A 279 -3.60 -34.38 15.48
N LEU A 280 -2.79 -33.96 16.46
CA LEU A 280 -1.68 -33.04 16.23
C LEU A 280 -0.46 -33.76 15.64
N LYS A 281 0.14 -33.15 14.62
CA LYS A 281 1.46 -33.54 14.12
C LYS A 281 2.51 -33.29 15.20
N GLU A 282 3.63 -33.98 15.09
CA GLU A 282 4.66 -33.99 16.15
C GLU A 282 5.23 -32.60 16.46
N ASP A 283 5.44 -31.77 15.44
CA ASP A 283 5.93 -30.39 15.62
C ASP A 283 4.87 -29.50 16.30
N ASP A 284 3.61 -29.62 15.88
CA ASP A 284 2.49 -28.88 16.48
C ASP A 284 2.28 -29.30 17.94
N PHE A 285 2.39 -30.61 18.25
CA PHE A 285 2.30 -31.13 19.60
C PHE A 285 3.35 -30.50 20.52
N LYS A 286 4.61 -30.44 20.09
CA LYS A 286 5.69 -29.79 20.88
C LYS A 286 5.42 -28.31 21.08
N GLU A 287 4.89 -27.62 20.08
CA GLU A 287 4.56 -26.20 20.20
C GLU A 287 3.41 -25.99 21.22
N ILE A 288 2.34 -26.78 21.12
CA ILE A 288 1.20 -26.74 22.05
C ILE A 288 1.63 -27.12 23.47
N GLU A 289 2.47 -28.14 23.64
CA GLU A 289 3.06 -28.49 24.93
C GLU A 289 3.77 -27.29 25.57
N ASN A 290 4.63 -26.61 24.80
CA ASN A 290 5.35 -25.42 25.26
C ASN A 290 4.40 -24.27 25.64
N ILE A 291 3.32 -24.08 24.89
CA ILE A 291 2.30 -23.06 25.18
C ILE A 291 1.57 -23.40 26.49
N ILE A 292 1.12 -24.66 26.65
CA ILE A 292 0.43 -25.12 27.85
C ILE A 292 1.32 -24.97 29.08
N GLN A 293 2.58 -25.40 29.01
CA GLN A 293 3.51 -25.27 30.14
C GLN A 293 3.70 -23.81 30.58
N LYS A 294 3.77 -22.87 29.63
CA LYS A 294 3.89 -21.44 29.93
C LYS A 294 2.61 -20.84 30.53
N LEU A 295 1.45 -21.16 29.96
CA LEU A 295 0.16 -20.56 30.35
C LEU A 295 -0.45 -21.22 31.59
N CYS A 296 -0.46 -22.55 31.60
CA CYS A 296 -1.15 -23.35 32.60
C CYS A 296 -0.26 -23.73 33.78
N LYS A 297 1.07 -23.72 33.61
CA LYS A 297 2.05 -24.11 34.63
C LYS A 297 1.69 -25.49 35.22
N LYS A 298 1.74 -25.64 36.55
CA LYS A 298 1.42 -26.89 37.28
C LYS A 298 -0.08 -27.22 37.38
N LYS A 299 -0.94 -26.61 36.57
CA LYS A 299 -2.41 -26.84 36.62
C LYS A 299 -2.90 -27.82 35.55
N CYS A 300 -1.98 -28.29 34.70
CA CYS A 300 -2.25 -29.29 33.68
C CYS A 300 -1.21 -30.40 33.76
N ILE A 301 -1.63 -31.61 33.40
CA ILE A 301 -0.78 -32.79 33.24
C ILE A 301 -0.87 -33.20 31.78
N ILE A 302 0.28 -33.33 31.11
CA ILE A 302 0.36 -33.83 29.72
C ILE A 302 0.90 -35.26 29.78
N ASP A 303 0.07 -36.20 29.38
CA ASP A 303 0.47 -37.57 29.09
C ASP A 303 0.98 -37.63 27.65
N LYS A 304 2.29 -37.79 27.50
CA LYS A 304 2.95 -37.79 26.18
C LYS A 304 2.73 -39.09 25.41
N GLU A 305 2.63 -40.22 26.11
CA GLU A 305 2.45 -41.52 25.47
C GLU A 305 1.06 -41.59 24.84
N ASN A 306 0.05 -41.18 25.60
CA ASN A 306 -1.34 -41.23 25.14
C ASN A 306 -1.82 -39.91 24.48
N LYS A 307 -0.91 -38.95 24.27
CA LYS A 307 -1.19 -37.61 23.73
C LYS A 307 -2.45 -36.99 24.36
N LEU A 308 -2.52 -37.00 25.69
CA LEU A 308 -3.68 -36.55 26.46
C LEU A 308 -3.31 -35.39 27.36
N LEU A 309 -4.13 -34.34 27.36
CA LEU A 309 -4.02 -33.22 28.28
C LEU A 309 -5.11 -33.32 29.33
N ARG A 310 -4.71 -33.40 30.60
CA ARG A 310 -5.61 -33.31 31.76
C ARG A 310 -5.51 -31.93 32.38
N VAL A 311 -6.66 -31.28 32.55
CA VAL A 311 -6.80 -29.96 33.16
C VAL A 311 -7.61 -30.12 34.45
N ASP A 312 -6.99 -29.88 35.60
CA ASP A 312 -7.61 -30.21 36.91
C ASP A 312 -8.68 -29.23 37.36
N LYS A 313 -8.64 -28.00 36.82
CA LYS A 313 -9.56 -26.90 37.11
C LYS A 313 -9.56 -25.91 35.97
N ASP A 314 -10.63 -25.12 35.85
CA ASP A 314 -10.72 -24.04 34.87
C ASP A 314 -9.51 -23.09 34.91
N ILE A 315 -8.93 -22.83 33.75
CA ILE A 315 -7.77 -21.96 33.59
C ILE A 315 -8.13 -20.78 32.70
N VAL A 316 -7.88 -19.57 33.16
CA VAL A 316 -7.98 -18.38 32.32
C VAL A 316 -6.80 -18.34 31.36
N ILE A 317 -7.05 -18.63 30.07
CA ILE A 317 -6.03 -18.59 29.02
C ILE A 317 -5.95 -17.21 28.36
N LEU A 318 -7.03 -16.42 28.42
CA LEU A 318 -7.04 -15.00 28.05
C LEU A 318 -7.87 -14.20 29.06
N PRO A 319 -7.27 -13.26 29.81
CA PRO A 319 -8.02 -12.33 30.64
C PRO A 319 -8.94 -11.42 29.82
N GLU A 320 -10.00 -10.92 30.43
CA GLU A 320 -10.86 -9.91 29.80
C GLU A 320 -10.08 -8.67 29.35
N ASN A 321 -10.53 -8.04 28.27
CA ASN A 321 -9.95 -6.83 27.68
C ASN A 321 -8.48 -6.96 27.23
N LYS A 322 -7.94 -8.19 27.17
CA LYS A 322 -6.65 -8.51 26.56
C LYS A 322 -6.85 -9.00 25.12
N PRO A 323 -5.93 -8.65 24.21
CA PRO A 323 -5.99 -9.09 22.83
C PRO A 323 -5.61 -10.57 22.72
N LEU A 324 -6.35 -11.32 21.92
CA LEU A 324 -6.02 -12.68 21.54
C LEU A 324 -4.65 -12.68 20.84
N ASN A 325 -3.72 -13.48 21.33
CA ASN A 325 -2.39 -13.62 20.74
C ASN A 325 -2.27 -14.96 20.00
N ALA A 326 -1.26 -15.08 19.12
CA ALA A 326 -1.08 -16.26 18.28
C ALA A 326 -0.98 -17.57 19.07
N ASN A 327 -0.35 -17.57 20.24
CA ASN A 327 -0.21 -18.78 21.05
C ASN A 327 -1.55 -19.23 21.64
N VAL A 328 -2.35 -18.28 22.14
CA VAL A 328 -3.67 -18.59 22.69
C VAL A 328 -4.62 -19.02 21.57
N LEU A 329 -4.56 -18.40 20.39
CA LEU A 329 -5.34 -18.82 19.22
C LEU A 329 -4.99 -20.26 18.80
N LYS A 330 -3.69 -20.57 18.63
CA LYS A 330 -3.23 -21.94 18.35
C LYS A 330 -3.73 -22.95 19.38
N LEU A 331 -3.70 -22.58 20.67
CA LEU A 331 -4.20 -23.44 21.74
C LEU A 331 -5.71 -23.67 21.64
N ILE A 332 -6.48 -22.63 21.30
CA ILE A 332 -7.93 -22.73 21.09
C ILE A 332 -8.24 -23.68 19.94
N ASP A 333 -7.56 -23.53 18.82
CA ASP A 333 -7.78 -24.37 17.64
C ASP A 333 -7.41 -25.83 17.93
N ALA A 334 -6.24 -26.06 18.55
CA ALA A 334 -5.76 -27.40 18.87
C ALA A 334 -6.65 -28.16 19.86
N LEU A 335 -7.27 -27.45 20.81
CA LEU A 335 -8.13 -28.03 21.85
C LEU A 335 -9.62 -27.90 21.54
N ASN A 336 -9.98 -27.35 20.38
CA ASN A 336 -11.35 -27.04 19.97
C ASN A 336 -12.14 -26.27 21.06
N ILE A 337 -11.53 -25.23 21.63
CA ILE A 337 -12.15 -24.42 22.69
C ILE A 337 -13.18 -23.48 22.07
N SER A 338 -14.44 -23.59 22.49
CA SER A 338 -15.48 -22.67 22.06
C SER A 338 -15.24 -21.26 22.60
N ILE A 339 -15.18 -20.26 21.71
CA ILE A 339 -15.16 -18.84 22.09
C ILE A 339 -16.54 -18.23 21.87
N ASN A 340 -17.03 -17.51 22.88
CA ASN A 340 -18.22 -16.68 22.72
C ASN A 340 -17.88 -15.41 21.93
N MET A 341 -18.12 -15.44 20.61
CA MET A 341 -17.89 -14.30 19.72
C MET A 341 -18.78 -13.10 20.04
N ASP A 342 -19.92 -13.24 20.72
CA ASP A 342 -20.74 -12.10 21.19
C ASP A 342 -19.98 -11.21 22.18
N SER A 343 -18.99 -11.77 22.89
CA SER A 343 -18.16 -11.00 23.81
C SER A 343 -17.05 -10.17 23.14
N LEU A 344 -16.79 -10.34 21.84
CA LEU A 344 -15.83 -9.52 21.09
C LEU A 344 -16.24 -8.03 21.13
N VAL A 345 -15.33 -7.13 21.47
CA VAL A 345 -15.64 -5.69 21.61
C VAL A 345 -14.69 -4.79 20.85
N GLU A 346 -13.44 -5.20 20.64
CA GLU A 346 -12.45 -4.41 19.91
C GLU A 346 -11.54 -5.32 19.09
N LYS A 347 -10.89 -4.77 18.06
CA LYS A 347 -9.78 -5.39 17.35
C LYS A 347 -8.54 -4.55 17.56
N GLU A 348 -7.48 -5.16 18.10
CA GLU A 348 -6.17 -4.56 18.27
C GLU A 348 -5.30 -4.82 17.04
N PHE A 349 -4.65 -3.78 16.54
CA PHE A 349 -3.81 -3.84 15.35
C PHE A 349 -2.60 -2.91 15.47
N THR A 350 -1.68 -3.05 14.52
CA THR A 350 -0.49 -2.20 14.42
C THR A 350 -0.54 -1.37 13.14
N VAL A 351 0.30 -0.35 13.05
CA VAL A 351 0.58 0.34 11.78
C VAL A 351 0.98 -0.66 10.70
N GLY A 352 1.80 -1.66 11.06
CA GLY A 352 2.19 -2.74 10.15
C GLY A 352 0.99 -3.54 9.63
N THR A 353 -0.05 -3.74 10.44
CA THR A 353 -1.27 -4.44 10.02
C THR A 353 -2.03 -3.65 8.94
N ILE A 354 -2.19 -2.34 9.12
CA ILE A 354 -2.83 -1.47 8.12
C ILE A 354 -1.97 -1.42 6.86
N MET A 355 -0.68 -1.24 7.03
CA MET A 355 0.29 -1.24 5.94
C MET A 355 0.21 -2.54 5.14
N ASP A 356 0.21 -3.72 5.78
CA ASP A 356 0.08 -5.02 5.13
C ASP A 356 -1.31 -5.23 4.48
N ALA A 357 -2.36 -4.59 4.99
CA ALA A 357 -3.70 -4.63 4.39
C ALA A 357 -3.78 -3.76 3.14
N LEU A 358 -3.30 -2.51 3.22
CA LEU A 358 -3.08 -1.64 2.07
C LEU A 358 -2.19 -2.33 1.03
N TYR A 359 -1.17 -3.07 1.50
CA TYR A 359 -0.26 -3.89 0.69
C TYR A 359 -0.93 -5.06 -0.03
N ARG A 360 -2.14 -5.45 0.36
CA ARG A 360 -2.88 -6.57 -0.26
C ARG A 360 -4.08 -6.12 -1.06
N SER A 361 -4.64 -4.94 -0.77
CA SER A 361 -5.92 -4.50 -1.33
C SER A 361 -5.82 -3.79 -2.67
N THR A 362 -4.61 -3.47 -3.13
CA THR A 362 -4.34 -2.75 -4.37
C THR A 362 -3.16 -3.44 -5.08
N SER A 363 -2.92 -3.23 -6.38
CA SER A 363 -2.09 -4.15 -7.19
C SER A 363 -0.60 -4.15 -6.79
N ILE A 364 -0.24 -4.90 -5.75
CA ILE A 364 0.98 -4.65 -4.97
C ILE A 364 1.96 -5.82 -5.03
N SER A 365 2.79 -5.74 -6.07
CA SER A 365 4.20 -6.12 -5.98
C SER A 365 5.10 -4.89 -5.86
N ILE A 366 4.56 -3.67 -6.03
CA ILE A 366 5.38 -2.49 -6.33
C ILE A 366 6.13 -1.90 -5.13
N ILE A 367 5.60 -2.05 -3.92
CA ILE A 367 6.26 -1.61 -2.69
C ILE A 367 7.64 -2.24 -2.50
N ASP A 368 7.80 -3.48 -2.93
CA ASP A 368 9.10 -4.14 -2.88
C ASP A 368 10.14 -3.41 -3.75
N TYR A 369 9.75 -2.63 -4.75
CA TYR A 369 10.67 -1.87 -5.60
C TYR A 369 10.96 -0.44 -5.11
N PHE A 370 10.28 0.03 -4.06
CA PHE A 370 10.62 1.29 -3.43
C PHE A 370 11.92 1.19 -2.62
N TYR A 371 12.71 2.26 -2.64
CA TYR A 371 13.94 2.36 -1.87
C TYR A 371 13.66 2.32 -0.35
N LYS A 372 14.63 1.80 0.40
CA LYS A 372 14.59 1.33 1.81
C LYS A 372 13.74 2.15 2.79
N ASP A 373 13.68 3.46 2.62
CA ASP A 373 13.00 4.37 3.54
C ASP A 373 11.51 4.56 3.26
N TYR A 374 11.00 4.12 2.11
CA TYR A 374 9.60 4.33 1.75
C TYR A 374 8.62 3.65 2.71
N LYS A 375 8.98 2.46 3.19
CA LYS A 375 8.20 1.77 4.23
C LYS A 375 8.07 2.61 5.50
N ASN A 376 9.11 3.37 5.87
CA ASN A 376 9.08 4.26 7.02
C ASN A 376 8.18 5.47 6.77
N ILE A 377 8.21 6.03 5.56
CA ILE A 377 7.33 7.13 5.14
C ILE A 377 5.86 6.70 5.23
N VAL A 378 5.51 5.57 4.60
CA VAL A 378 4.17 4.98 4.64
C VAL A 378 3.73 4.70 6.08
N SER A 379 4.59 4.07 6.88
CA SER A 379 4.30 3.77 8.29
C SER A 379 4.04 5.05 9.10
N LYS A 380 4.87 6.08 8.91
CA LYS A 380 4.70 7.38 9.57
C LYS A 380 3.38 8.04 9.16
N ARG A 381 3.03 8.02 7.87
CA ARG A 381 1.79 8.59 7.36
C ARG A 381 0.55 7.86 7.88
N ILE A 382 0.60 6.54 7.99
CA ILE A 382 -0.45 5.75 8.64
C ILE A 382 -0.60 6.17 10.10
N GLU A 383 0.49 6.22 10.86
CA GLU A 383 0.46 6.60 12.28
C GLU A 383 -0.10 8.02 12.48
N GLU A 384 0.29 8.99 11.64
CA GLU A 384 -0.23 10.35 11.66
C GLU A 384 -1.73 10.39 11.34
N THR A 385 -2.16 9.63 10.34
CA THR A 385 -3.57 9.53 9.94
C THR A 385 -4.42 8.88 11.04
N LEU A 386 -3.94 7.80 11.67
CA LEU A 386 -4.64 7.16 12.78
C LEU A 386 -4.78 8.10 13.98
N LYS A 387 -3.73 8.88 14.30
CA LYS A 387 -3.82 9.93 15.33
C LYS A 387 -4.86 10.97 14.98
N LEU A 388 -4.87 11.45 13.74
CA LEU A 388 -5.85 12.42 13.27
C LEU A 388 -7.28 11.90 13.45
N PHE A 389 -7.56 10.70 12.95
CA PHE A 389 -8.87 10.07 13.05
C PHE A 389 -9.31 9.83 14.50
N SER A 390 -8.40 9.35 15.36
CA SER A 390 -8.68 9.10 16.78
C SER A 390 -8.96 10.36 17.60
N ASN A 391 -8.59 11.54 17.11
CA ASN A 391 -8.84 12.81 17.77
C ASN A 391 -10.02 13.58 17.16
N ARG A 392 -10.64 13.05 16.11
CA ARG A 392 -11.73 13.68 15.35
C ARG A 392 -12.99 12.81 15.36
N ASN A 393 -13.57 12.54 14.18
CA ASN A 393 -14.88 11.93 14.04
C ASN A 393 -14.84 10.45 14.47
N LEU A 394 -13.67 9.81 14.47
CA LEU A 394 -13.50 8.43 14.95
C LEU A 394 -13.06 8.31 16.43
N LYS A 395 -13.01 9.40 17.21
CA LYS A 395 -12.58 9.38 18.63
C LYS A 395 -13.33 8.37 19.51
N GLY A 396 -14.61 8.12 19.21
CA GLY A 396 -15.43 7.14 19.94
C GLY A 396 -15.17 5.68 19.57
N TYR A 397 -14.43 5.42 18.49
CA TYR A 397 -14.26 4.10 17.87
C TYR A 397 -12.80 3.67 17.77
N LEU A 398 -11.88 4.61 17.56
CA LEU A 398 -10.45 4.37 17.39
C LEU A 398 -9.66 4.97 18.54
N LYS A 399 -8.82 4.17 19.20
CA LYS A 399 -7.95 4.64 20.28
C LYS A 399 -6.56 4.02 20.21
N LYS A 400 -5.57 4.76 20.73
CA LYS A 400 -4.21 4.27 20.88
C LYS A 400 -4.01 3.56 22.22
N VAL A 401 -3.35 2.41 22.21
CA VAL A 401 -2.99 1.62 23.40
C VAL A 401 -1.51 1.27 23.30
N SER A 402 -0.66 2.04 24.00
CA SER A 402 0.81 1.93 23.90
C SER A 402 1.29 2.11 22.45
N ARG A 403 1.97 1.12 21.86
CA ARG A 403 2.45 1.11 20.47
C ARG A 403 1.44 0.53 19.46
N LYS A 404 0.21 0.26 19.90
CA LYS A 404 -0.82 -0.37 19.09
C LYS A 404 -2.07 0.48 19.05
N TRP A 405 -2.98 0.12 18.16
CA TRP A 405 -4.27 0.76 17.97
C TRP A 405 -5.38 -0.24 18.27
N ARG A 406 -6.51 0.26 18.74
CA ARG A 406 -7.74 -0.52 18.91
C ARG A 406 -8.89 0.17 18.23
N ILE A 407 -9.66 -0.60 17.47
CA ILE A 407 -10.93 -0.16 16.91
C ILE A 407 -12.07 -0.96 17.52
N LYS A 408 -13.18 -0.30 17.81
CA LYS A 408 -14.39 -0.97 18.29
C LYS A 408 -14.97 -1.87 17.21
N VAL A 409 -15.39 -3.05 17.64
CA VAL A 409 -16.18 -3.98 16.82
C VAL A 409 -17.65 -3.59 16.94
N ILE A 410 -18.30 -3.43 15.80
CA ILE A 410 -19.68 -2.98 15.69
C ILE A 410 -20.54 -4.18 15.30
N LYS A 411 -21.46 -4.56 16.19
CA LYS A 411 -22.31 -5.74 16.01
C LYS A 411 -23.79 -5.45 15.84
N ASP A 412 -24.22 -4.23 16.12
CA ASP A 412 -25.62 -3.85 16.03
C ASP A 412 -25.84 -2.70 15.06
N LYS A 413 -27.06 -2.70 14.49
CA LYS A 413 -27.50 -1.76 13.46
C LYS A 413 -27.42 -0.30 13.93
N ARG A 414 -27.67 -0.03 15.22
CA ARG A 414 -27.69 1.35 15.76
C ARG A 414 -26.26 1.90 15.86
N MET A 415 -25.31 1.10 16.35
CA MET A 415 -23.90 1.48 16.34
C MET A 415 -23.36 1.62 14.92
N ALA A 416 -23.75 0.73 14.01
CA ALA A 416 -23.35 0.83 12.60
C ALA A 416 -23.80 2.14 11.94
N ARG A 417 -25.01 2.63 12.23
CA ARG A 417 -25.47 3.94 11.74
C ARG A 417 -24.64 5.09 12.27
N LYS A 418 -24.37 5.11 13.57
CA LYS A 418 -23.56 6.17 14.18
C LYS A 418 -22.14 6.16 13.62
N PHE A 419 -21.56 4.98 13.43
CA PHE A 419 -20.23 4.84 12.85
C PHE A 419 -20.20 5.28 11.39
N LYS A 420 -21.24 4.95 10.61
CA LYS A 420 -21.40 5.43 9.23
C LYS A 420 -21.37 6.95 9.16
N GLU A 421 -22.14 7.64 10.00
CA GLU A 421 -22.15 9.11 10.01
C GLU A 421 -20.78 9.69 10.38
N SER A 422 -20.10 9.12 11.39
CA SER A 422 -18.72 9.51 11.73
C SER A 422 -17.74 9.30 10.56
N CYS A 423 -17.88 8.21 9.80
CA CYS A 423 -17.05 7.98 8.60
C CYS A 423 -17.37 8.98 7.49
N LYS A 424 -18.65 9.33 7.30
CA LYS A 424 -19.09 10.32 6.30
C LYS A 424 -18.54 11.71 6.61
N GLU A 425 -18.60 12.12 7.89
CA GLU A 425 -18.00 13.37 8.36
C GLU A 425 -16.49 13.39 8.13
N GLU A 426 -15.79 12.27 8.39
CA GLU A 426 -14.35 12.19 8.14
C GLU A 426 -14.02 12.29 6.65
N ILE A 427 -14.78 11.62 5.78
CA ILE A 427 -14.62 11.76 4.32
C ILE A 427 -14.86 13.21 3.89
N GLY A 428 -15.89 13.86 4.42
CA GLY A 428 -16.15 15.28 4.16
C GLY A 428 -14.98 16.18 4.58
N ALA A 429 -14.39 15.90 5.74
CA ALA A 429 -13.21 16.60 6.23
C ALA A 429 -11.97 16.34 5.36
N ILE A 430 -11.79 15.14 4.83
CA ILE A 430 -10.69 14.82 3.89
C ILE A 430 -10.87 15.59 2.57
N LYS A 431 -12.09 15.67 2.04
CA LYS A 431 -12.40 16.35 0.77
C LYS A 431 -12.29 17.87 0.87
N SER A 432 -12.75 18.49 1.97
CA SER A 432 -12.69 19.96 2.13
C SER A 432 -11.26 20.51 2.18
N TRP A 433 -10.29 19.67 2.53
CA TRP A 433 -8.86 20.01 2.52
C TRP A 433 -8.26 20.04 1.12
N GLN A 434 -8.90 19.42 0.12
CA GLN A 434 -8.48 19.55 -1.28
C GLN A 434 -8.87 20.91 -1.86
N THR A 435 -10.08 21.39 -1.56
CA THR A 435 -10.62 22.65 -2.11
C THR A 435 -9.94 23.92 -1.58
N THR A 436 -9.03 23.80 -0.62
CA THR A 436 -8.27 24.94 -0.09
C THR A 436 -6.85 25.06 -0.68
N LEU A 437 -6.45 24.14 -1.57
CA LEU A 437 -5.10 24.08 -2.17
C LEU A 437 -5.08 24.07 -3.71
N ASP A 438 -6.24 24.27 -4.32
CA ASP A 438 -6.39 24.69 -5.72
C ASP A 438 -6.88 26.15 -5.73
#